data_AF-A0A3D8QBN0-F1
#
_entry.id   AF-A0A3D8QBN0-F1
#
_cell.length_a   1.000
_cell.length_b   1.000
_cell.length_c   1.000
_cell.angle_alpha   90.00
_cell.angle_beta   90.00
_cell.angle_gamma   90.00
#
_symmetry.space_group_name_H-M   'P 1'
#
loop_
_entity.id
_entity.type
_entity.pdbx_description
1 polymer ?
#
loop_
_entity_poly.entity_id
_entity_poly.type
_entity_poly.pdbx_seq_one_letter_code
_entity_poly.pdbx_strand_id
1 'polypeptide(L)'
;MSDPFEPYANLFANPAGPGDARPTAIEVIQDNDLINKWIGKTLLITGATSGIGIETAKALFATGADIFITARDLKKGQAVIDTIAKSSAGKGKLEVIEMNMTSLESVKRAAKSFLALSSKLNILINNAGIMAVPELRKTVDGFEQHFGVNHLAHFTLTTLLLPTLIKSSTPSFNSRVISVTSAGHGFSTVHFDDINLTHNYNQWIAYGQSKTANIWLANYIDRIYGPRGVHANAVHPGGIVTPLYQHITEEQMQQFSANTTMMTNMKSPEQGAATTTWAAVADVWEGNGGKYLADCAVGKPAVNAQALEDEGAAPHAYDVEEETRLWELSLKLTSVKTDSQALGDKYSAFKSDFAGFVGSFSAWAKPKVESENAKLKKLEEELKGMQQTLNNWATALHWSAGTMVVGGIVAVGVLALRPVGWPLLILGGLGALALA
;
A
#
# COMPACT_ATOMS: atom_id res chain seq x y z
N MET A 1 -31.72 14.33 11.57
CA MET A 1 -30.25 14.45 11.72
C MET A 1 -29.71 14.82 10.35
N SER A 2 -28.75 15.73 10.24
CA SER A 2 -28.04 15.97 8.98
C SER A 2 -27.39 14.66 8.50
N ASP A 3 -27.35 14.44 7.19
CA ASP A 3 -26.65 13.29 6.61
C ASP A 3 -25.16 13.40 6.96
N PRO A 4 -24.57 12.41 7.67
CA PRO A 4 -23.16 12.45 8.05
C PRO A 4 -22.21 12.39 6.84
N PHE A 5 -22.70 12.01 5.65
CA PHE A 5 -21.95 12.03 4.39
C PHE A 5 -22.03 13.36 3.62
N GLU A 6 -22.78 14.36 4.13
CA GLU A 6 -22.80 15.73 3.61
C GLU A 6 -23.13 16.76 4.73
N PRO A 7 -22.37 16.80 5.82
CA PRO A 7 -22.72 17.54 7.05
C PRO A 7 -22.86 19.06 6.85
N TYR A 8 -22.31 19.60 5.76
CA TYR A 8 -22.28 21.03 5.46
C TYR A 8 -23.09 21.42 4.21
N ALA A 9 -23.93 20.54 3.68
CA ALA A 9 -24.60 20.73 2.38
C ALA A 9 -25.31 22.11 2.24
N ASN A 10 -25.91 22.61 3.32
CA ASN A 10 -26.58 23.92 3.34
C ASN A 10 -25.62 25.10 3.12
N LEU A 11 -24.36 24.99 3.55
CA LEU A 11 -23.35 26.05 3.41
C LEU A 11 -22.78 26.13 1.99
N PHE A 12 -22.86 25.03 1.23
CA PHE A 12 -22.42 24.97 -0.17
C PHE A 12 -23.53 25.35 -1.16
N ALA A 13 -24.77 25.56 -0.71
CA ALA A 13 -25.90 25.84 -1.60
C ALA A 13 -25.83 27.21 -2.31
N ASN A 14 -25.24 28.22 -1.67
CA ASN A 14 -25.16 29.59 -2.20
C ASN A 14 -23.78 30.20 -1.89
N PRO A 15 -22.73 29.80 -2.62
CA PRO A 15 -21.38 30.26 -2.35
C PRO A 15 -21.20 31.72 -2.79
N ALA A 16 -20.40 32.47 -2.03
CA ALA A 16 -20.15 33.90 -2.23
C ALA A 16 -18.66 34.22 -2.44
N GLY A 17 -17.85 33.19 -2.65
CA GLY A 17 -16.41 33.28 -2.89
C GLY A 17 -15.57 33.00 -1.63
N PRO A 18 -14.27 33.30 -1.68
CA PRO A 18 -13.35 33.03 -0.56
C PRO A 18 -13.77 33.76 0.72
N GLY A 19 -13.83 33.01 1.83
CA GLY A 19 -14.16 33.54 3.16
C GLY A 19 -15.67 33.67 3.45
N ASP A 20 -16.51 33.07 2.60
CA ASP A 20 -17.93 32.91 2.87
C ASP A 20 -18.22 31.86 3.97
N ALA A 21 -19.48 31.46 4.12
CA ALA A 21 -19.93 30.57 5.19
C ALA A 21 -19.47 29.10 5.05
N ARG A 22 -18.81 28.71 3.96
CA ARG A 22 -18.31 27.32 3.80
C ARG A 22 -17.21 27.03 4.82
N PRO A 23 -17.16 25.80 5.37
CA PRO A 23 -16.30 25.49 6.49
C PRO A 23 -14.83 25.58 6.09
N THR A 24 -14.01 26.00 7.04
CA THR A 24 -12.56 25.90 7.01
C THR A 24 -12.09 24.58 7.62
N ALA A 25 -10.85 24.18 7.33
CA ALA A 25 -10.27 22.97 7.92
C ALA A 25 -10.25 22.97 9.46
N ILE A 26 -10.09 24.12 10.12
CA ILE A 26 -10.09 24.18 11.59
C ILE A 26 -11.51 24.06 12.17
N GLU A 27 -12.52 24.62 11.49
CA GLU A 27 -13.92 24.44 11.89
C GLU A 27 -14.33 22.98 11.79
N VAL A 28 -13.90 22.26 10.74
CA VAL A 28 -14.11 20.80 10.66
C VAL A 28 -13.53 20.06 11.88
N ILE A 29 -12.35 20.44 12.37
CA ILE A 29 -11.76 19.85 13.59
C ILE A 29 -12.61 20.16 14.83
N GLN A 30 -13.12 21.38 14.94
CA GLN A 30 -13.93 21.84 16.07
C GLN A 30 -15.30 21.17 16.10
N ASP A 31 -15.96 21.06 14.95
CA ASP A 31 -17.28 20.43 14.80
C ASP A 31 -17.25 18.93 15.13
N ASN A 32 -16.09 18.29 14.98
CA ASN A 32 -15.86 16.89 15.38
C ASN A 32 -15.33 16.74 16.82
N ASP A 33 -15.22 17.83 17.61
CA ASP A 33 -14.67 17.87 18.99
C ASP A 33 -13.25 17.25 19.11
N LEU A 34 -12.37 17.49 18.13
CA LEU A 34 -11.09 16.78 18.04
C LEU A 34 -9.88 17.50 18.63
N ILE A 35 -10.03 18.73 19.15
CA ILE A 35 -8.92 19.52 19.69
C ILE A 35 -8.19 18.74 20.80
N ASN A 36 -6.90 18.47 20.57
CA ASN A 36 -6.03 17.67 21.46
C ASN A 36 -6.55 16.26 21.82
N LYS A 37 -7.45 15.65 21.02
CA LYS A 37 -7.99 14.30 21.28
C LYS A 37 -7.19 13.16 20.64
N TRP A 38 -6.33 13.45 19.69
CA TRP A 38 -5.59 12.46 18.91
C TRP A 38 -4.13 12.30 19.35
N ILE A 39 -3.84 12.56 20.63
CA ILE A 39 -2.52 12.33 21.22
C ILE A 39 -2.11 10.87 20.99
N GLY A 40 -0.91 10.67 20.44
CA GLY A 40 -0.37 9.34 20.12
C GLY A 40 -0.86 8.75 18.79
N LYS A 41 -1.64 9.50 18.00
CA LYS A 41 -1.87 9.22 16.58
C LYS A 41 -0.78 9.88 15.74
N THR A 42 -0.46 9.27 14.60
CA THR A 42 0.58 9.78 13.70
C THR A 42 0.04 9.97 12.29
N LEU A 43 0.29 11.14 11.70
CA LEU A 43 -0.14 11.48 10.36
C LEU A 43 1.06 11.91 9.50
N LEU A 44 1.01 11.57 8.22
CA LEU A 44 2.00 12.00 7.22
C LEU A 44 1.30 12.72 6.07
N ILE A 45 1.78 13.92 5.73
CA ILE A 45 1.18 14.78 4.71
C ILE A 45 2.24 15.14 3.67
N THR A 46 1.98 14.81 2.40
CA THR A 46 2.85 15.23 1.31
C THR A 46 2.52 16.66 0.87
N GLY A 47 3.52 17.44 0.46
CA GLY A 47 3.28 18.77 -0.12
C GLY A 47 2.73 19.84 0.84
N ALA A 48 2.88 19.65 2.16
CA ALA A 48 2.43 20.59 3.18
C ALA A 48 3.41 21.78 3.40
N THR A 49 4.02 22.29 2.33
CA THR A 49 4.88 23.49 2.38
C THR A 49 4.35 24.66 1.54
N SER A 50 3.10 24.53 1.03
CA SER A 50 2.40 25.57 0.28
C SER A 50 0.90 25.29 0.20
N GLY A 51 0.09 26.34 0.01
CA GLY A 51 -1.34 26.24 -0.29
C GLY A 51 -2.12 25.45 0.77
N ILE A 52 -3.11 24.67 0.32
CA ILE A 52 -4.02 23.91 1.18
C ILE A 52 -3.30 22.89 2.08
N GLY A 53 -2.10 22.44 1.71
CA GLY A 53 -1.32 21.49 2.52
C GLY A 53 -0.86 22.09 3.86
N ILE A 54 -0.60 23.41 3.91
CA ILE A 54 -0.24 24.11 5.17
C ILE A 54 -1.46 24.15 6.08
N GLU A 55 -2.62 24.56 5.55
CA GLU A 55 -3.86 24.65 6.35
C GLU A 55 -4.35 23.27 6.81
N THR A 56 -4.18 22.25 5.97
CA THR A 56 -4.44 20.84 6.35
C THR A 56 -3.55 20.41 7.51
N ALA A 57 -2.23 20.64 7.42
CA ALA A 57 -1.28 20.29 8.47
C ALA A 57 -1.55 21.06 9.78
N LYS A 58 -1.88 22.36 9.67
CA LYS A 58 -2.21 23.22 10.82
C LYS A 58 -3.47 22.75 11.55
N ALA A 59 -4.54 22.45 10.81
CA ALA A 59 -5.79 21.94 11.38
C ALA A 59 -5.57 20.57 12.04
N LEU A 60 -4.90 19.64 11.36
CA LEU A 60 -4.64 18.30 11.91
C LEU A 60 -3.72 18.35 13.13
N PHE A 61 -2.75 19.25 13.17
CA PHE A 61 -1.91 19.46 14.35
C PHE A 61 -2.74 19.90 15.57
N ALA A 62 -3.81 20.68 15.38
CA ALA A 62 -4.70 21.11 16.46
C ALA A 62 -5.39 19.92 17.18
N THR A 63 -5.45 18.74 16.55
CA THR A 63 -5.95 17.51 17.19
C THR A 63 -4.97 16.93 18.22
N GLY A 64 -3.75 17.45 18.32
CA GLY A 64 -2.70 16.95 19.22
C GLY A 64 -1.96 15.71 18.69
N ALA A 65 -2.22 15.31 17.45
CA ALA A 65 -1.51 14.21 16.80
C ALA A 65 -0.09 14.60 16.38
N ASP A 66 0.77 13.61 16.20
CA ASP A 66 2.09 13.78 15.61
C ASP A 66 1.96 13.96 14.09
N ILE A 67 2.41 15.10 13.57
CA ILE A 67 2.31 15.45 12.16
C ILE A 67 3.70 15.44 11.52
N PHE A 68 3.85 14.61 10.52
CA PHE A 68 5.00 14.59 9.63
C PHE A 68 4.61 15.25 8.31
N ILE A 69 5.43 16.18 7.84
CA ILE A 69 5.27 16.76 6.51
C ILE A 69 6.46 16.39 5.64
N THR A 70 6.24 16.24 4.34
CA THR A 70 7.35 16.07 3.39
C THR A 70 7.68 17.37 2.68
N ALA A 71 8.97 17.66 2.50
CA ALA A 71 9.43 18.83 1.77
C ALA A 71 10.66 18.50 0.93
N ARG A 72 10.77 19.09 -0.27
CA ARG A 72 12.02 19.04 -1.04
C ARG A 72 13.10 19.95 -0.44
N ASP A 73 12.68 21.07 0.12
CA ASP A 73 13.56 22.03 0.81
C ASP A 73 13.28 21.94 2.31
N LEU A 74 14.23 21.37 3.06
CA LEU A 74 14.11 21.21 4.50
C LEU A 74 14.04 22.53 5.26
N LYS A 75 14.71 23.59 4.79
CA LYS A 75 14.66 24.90 5.46
C LYS A 75 13.27 25.50 5.31
N LYS A 76 12.70 25.42 4.11
CA LYS A 76 11.31 25.86 3.86
C LYS A 76 10.33 25.03 4.70
N GLY A 77 10.50 23.71 4.75
CA GLY A 77 9.69 22.83 5.57
C GLY A 77 9.77 23.20 7.06
N GLN A 78 10.98 23.45 7.58
CA GLN A 78 11.18 23.82 8.98
C GLN A 78 10.47 25.13 9.33
N ALA A 79 10.60 26.15 8.47
CA ALA A 79 9.91 27.42 8.66
C ALA A 79 8.38 27.25 8.74
N VAL A 80 7.81 26.35 7.92
CA VAL A 80 6.38 26.06 7.95
C VAL A 80 5.97 25.40 9.26
N ILE A 81 6.69 24.37 9.73
CA ILE A 81 6.32 23.72 10.99
C ILE A 81 6.52 24.63 12.20
N ASP A 82 7.53 25.50 12.19
CA ASP A 82 7.72 26.50 13.23
C ASP A 82 6.55 27.49 13.29
N THR A 83 6.01 27.90 12.14
CA THR A 83 4.81 28.74 12.05
C THR A 83 3.57 28.01 12.54
N ILE A 84 3.39 26.74 12.18
CA ILE A 84 2.25 25.92 12.66
C ILE A 84 2.32 25.77 14.18
N ALA A 85 3.49 25.41 14.72
CA ALA A 85 3.69 25.22 16.16
C ALA A 85 3.38 26.49 16.97
N LYS A 86 3.64 27.67 16.42
CA LYS A 86 3.34 28.97 17.06
C LYS A 86 1.87 29.38 16.96
N SER A 87 1.15 28.92 15.95
CA SER A 87 -0.20 29.41 15.61
C SER A 87 -1.32 28.42 15.92
N SER A 88 -1.00 27.21 16.38
CA SER A 88 -1.96 26.16 16.68
C SER A 88 -1.84 25.67 18.13
N ALA A 89 -2.95 25.23 18.72
CA ALA A 89 -3.03 24.73 20.09
C ALA A 89 -2.63 23.24 20.24
N GLY A 90 -2.12 22.64 19.17
CA GLY A 90 -1.71 21.24 19.12
C GLY A 90 -0.53 20.93 20.05
N LYS A 91 -0.61 19.77 20.71
CA LYS A 91 0.44 19.29 21.64
C LYS A 91 1.31 18.15 21.08
N GLY A 92 1.07 17.75 19.84
CA GLY A 92 1.81 16.65 19.19
C GLY A 92 3.21 17.08 18.73
N LYS A 93 3.90 16.16 18.07
CA LYS A 93 5.16 16.41 17.37
C LYS A 93 4.92 17.01 15.99
N LEU A 94 5.81 17.88 15.53
CA LEU A 94 5.90 18.33 14.13
C LEU A 94 7.28 17.99 13.58
N GLU A 95 7.35 17.27 12.47
CA GLU A 95 8.62 16.97 11.81
C GLU A 95 8.55 17.07 10.30
N VAL A 96 9.71 17.37 9.70
CA VAL A 96 9.89 17.48 8.25
C VAL A 96 10.74 16.32 7.77
N ILE A 97 10.28 15.66 6.71
CA ILE A 97 11.02 14.61 6.02
C ILE A 97 11.40 15.11 4.63
N GLU A 98 12.67 15.00 4.27
CA GLU A 98 13.13 15.34 2.93
C GLU A 98 12.52 14.39 1.90
N MET A 99 11.84 14.93 0.90
CA MET A 99 11.30 14.13 -0.20
C MET A 99 11.17 14.96 -1.47
N ASN A 100 11.80 14.47 -2.54
CA ASN A 100 11.58 14.97 -3.89
C ASN A 100 10.64 14.04 -4.65
N MET A 101 9.44 14.54 -4.97
CA MET A 101 8.41 13.81 -5.72
C MET A 101 8.84 13.40 -7.13
N THR A 102 9.87 14.02 -7.71
CA THR A 102 10.37 13.66 -9.05
C THR A 102 11.36 12.50 -9.04
N SER A 103 11.69 11.91 -7.89
CA SER A 103 12.63 10.79 -7.77
C SER A 103 12.05 9.68 -6.88
N LEU A 104 11.76 8.52 -7.46
CA LEU A 104 11.25 7.37 -6.72
C LEU A 104 12.24 6.89 -5.66
N GLU A 105 13.54 6.97 -5.91
CA GLU A 105 14.57 6.71 -4.90
C GLU A 105 14.51 7.70 -3.72
N SER A 106 14.21 8.98 -3.99
CA SER A 106 13.96 9.94 -2.91
C SER A 106 12.73 9.57 -2.10
N VAL A 107 11.65 9.11 -2.74
CA VAL A 107 10.43 8.67 -2.05
C VAL A 107 10.69 7.44 -1.18
N LYS A 108 11.43 6.44 -1.69
CA LYS A 108 11.83 5.25 -0.93
C LYS A 108 12.66 5.62 0.31
N ARG A 109 13.61 6.57 0.17
CA ARG A 109 14.37 7.09 1.31
C ARG A 109 13.47 7.82 2.31
N ALA A 110 12.53 8.66 1.85
CA ALA A 110 11.59 9.35 2.72
C ALA A 110 10.73 8.38 3.54
N ALA A 111 10.21 7.32 2.91
CA ALA A 111 9.47 6.25 3.60
C ALA A 111 10.35 5.57 4.68
N LYS A 112 11.60 5.25 4.36
CA LYS A 112 12.55 4.68 5.33
C LYS A 112 12.83 5.64 6.50
N SER A 113 13.03 6.93 6.21
CA SER A 113 13.24 7.97 7.23
C SER A 113 12.02 8.11 8.14
N PHE A 114 10.81 8.13 7.58
CA PHE A 114 9.57 8.13 8.35
C PHE A 114 9.51 6.92 9.30
N LEU A 115 9.75 5.71 8.79
CA LEU A 115 9.70 4.47 9.56
C LEU A 115 10.80 4.38 10.64
N ALA A 116 11.89 5.12 10.50
CA ALA A 116 12.91 5.26 11.54
C ALA A 116 12.48 6.23 12.66
N LEU A 117 11.61 7.19 12.35
CA LEU A 117 11.13 8.21 13.29
C LEU A 117 9.83 7.80 14.00
N SER A 118 8.98 6.98 13.36
CA SER A 118 7.73 6.49 13.91
C SER A 118 7.46 5.03 13.53
N SER A 119 6.95 4.27 14.49
CA SER A 119 6.43 2.92 14.29
C SER A 119 4.92 2.87 14.03
N LYS A 120 4.26 4.05 13.99
CA LYS A 120 2.83 4.22 13.74
C LYS A 120 2.57 5.18 12.59
N LEU A 121 1.53 4.91 11.83
CA LEU A 121 0.95 5.79 10.83
C LEU A 121 -0.54 5.52 10.77
N ASN A 122 -1.34 6.47 11.22
CA ASN A 122 -2.79 6.39 11.26
C ASN A 122 -3.41 7.01 10.02
N ILE A 123 -2.90 8.14 9.53
CA ILE A 123 -3.45 8.80 8.33
C ILE A 123 -2.32 9.23 7.41
N LEU A 124 -2.43 8.84 6.13
CA LEU A 124 -1.57 9.31 5.05
C LEU A 124 -2.37 10.24 4.14
N ILE A 125 -1.88 11.46 3.91
CA ILE A 125 -2.49 12.42 3.00
C ILE A 125 -1.54 12.67 1.83
N ASN A 126 -1.91 12.10 0.68
CA ASN A 126 -1.27 12.27 -0.62
C ASN A 126 -1.75 13.60 -1.25
N ASN A 127 -1.22 14.72 -0.77
CA ASN A 127 -1.65 16.07 -1.14
C ASN A 127 -0.75 16.74 -2.20
N ALA A 128 0.55 16.45 -2.25
CA ALA A 128 1.48 17.08 -3.18
C ALA A 128 1.03 16.91 -4.65
N GLY A 129 1.18 17.97 -5.45
CA GLY A 129 0.92 17.83 -6.88
C GLY A 129 1.38 19.02 -7.70
N ILE A 130 1.41 18.80 -9.00
CA ILE A 130 1.65 19.80 -10.04
C ILE A 130 0.48 19.78 -11.04
N MET A 131 0.30 20.88 -11.76
CA MET A 131 -0.82 21.06 -12.68
C MET A 131 -0.38 21.82 -13.92
N ALA A 132 -0.95 21.43 -15.07
CA ALA A 132 -0.88 22.14 -16.33
C ALA A 132 0.55 22.52 -16.76
N VAL A 133 1.54 21.64 -16.55
CA VAL A 133 2.90 21.85 -17.10
C VAL A 133 2.81 21.90 -18.64
N PRO A 134 3.17 23.03 -19.30
CA PRO A 134 2.83 23.22 -20.72
C PRO A 134 3.58 22.33 -21.70
N GLU A 135 4.79 21.94 -21.35
CA GLU A 135 5.64 21.09 -22.18
C GLU A 135 5.72 19.69 -21.57
N LEU A 136 5.88 18.68 -22.42
CA LEU A 136 6.18 17.32 -21.97
C LEU A 136 7.53 17.33 -21.23
N ARG A 137 7.45 17.20 -19.91
CA ARG A 137 8.63 17.07 -19.04
C ARG A 137 8.65 15.70 -18.41
N LYS A 138 9.86 15.28 -18.02
CA LYS A 138 10.06 13.99 -17.35
C LYS A 138 10.57 14.17 -15.93
N THR A 139 10.18 13.25 -15.06
CA THR A 139 10.79 13.07 -13.74
C THR A 139 12.23 12.58 -13.86
N VAL A 140 12.95 12.48 -12.74
CA VAL A 140 14.31 11.91 -12.70
C VAL A 140 14.29 10.47 -13.20
N ASP A 141 13.21 9.74 -12.94
CA ASP A 141 13.02 8.35 -13.33
C ASP A 141 12.47 8.19 -14.77
N GLY A 142 12.29 9.30 -15.51
CA GLY A 142 11.90 9.28 -16.92
C GLY A 142 10.39 9.24 -17.20
N PHE A 143 9.54 9.40 -16.19
CA PHE A 143 8.08 9.42 -16.35
C PHE A 143 7.56 10.80 -16.72
N GLU A 144 6.44 10.88 -17.47
CA GLU A 144 5.71 12.14 -17.64
C GLU A 144 5.47 12.81 -16.28
N GLN A 145 5.70 14.13 -16.21
CA GLN A 145 5.88 14.82 -14.94
C GLN A 145 4.64 14.77 -14.04
N HIS A 146 3.42 14.94 -14.58
CA HIS A 146 2.19 14.85 -13.77
C HIS A 146 1.95 13.45 -13.27
N PHE A 147 2.05 12.43 -14.12
CA PHE A 147 1.86 11.04 -13.73
C PHE A 147 2.92 10.59 -12.72
N GLY A 148 4.18 10.94 -12.94
CA GLY A 148 5.28 10.63 -12.04
C GLY A 148 5.15 11.30 -10.67
N VAL A 149 4.83 12.60 -10.62
CA VAL A 149 4.70 13.36 -9.37
C VAL A 149 3.37 13.08 -8.69
N ASN A 150 2.23 13.27 -9.36
CA ASN A 150 0.93 13.23 -8.71
C ASN A 150 0.50 11.81 -8.34
N HIS A 151 0.93 10.79 -9.09
CA HIS A 151 0.54 9.40 -8.90
C HIS A 151 1.69 8.49 -8.48
N LEU A 152 2.73 8.27 -9.31
CA LEU A 152 3.74 7.23 -9.03
C LEU A 152 4.54 7.47 -7.74
N ALA A 153 4.85 8.73 -7.41
CA ALA A 153 5.48 9.07 -6.15
C ALA A 153 4.56 8.74 -4.94
N HIS A 154 3.28 9.09 -5.02
CA HIS A 154 2.31 8.75 -3.97
C HIS A 154 2.03 7.26 -3.87
N PHE A 155 1.91 6.58 -5.00
CA PHE A 155 1.78 5.12 -5.08
C PHE A 155 2.96 4.44 -4.37
N THR A 156 4.19 4.86 -4.68
CA THR A 156 5.42 4.36 -4.06
C THR A 156 5.41 4.57 -2.56
N LEU A 157 5.13 5.80 -2.11
CA LEU A 157 5.08 6.14 -0.69
C LEU A 157 4.03 5.32 0.05
N THR A 158 2.81 5.30 -0.48
CA THR A 158 1.67 4.60 0.11
C THR A 158 1.95 3.10 0.21
N THR A 159 2.45 2.48 -0.86
CA THR A 159 2.73 1.04 -0.87
C THR A 159 3.78 0.64 0.17
N LEU A 160 4.82 1.45 0.33
CA LEU A 160 5.88 1.21 1.33
C LEU A 160 5.39 1.42 2.78
N LEU A 161 4.36 2.25 2.98
CA LEU A 161 3.82 2.58 4.30
C LEU A 161 2.55 1.78 4.66
N LEU A 162 1.95 1.07 3.70
CA LEU A 162 0.79 0.21 3.91
C LEU A 162 0.95 -0.77 5.10
N PRO A 163 2.08 -1.48 5.28
CA PRO A 163 2.23 -2.38 6.42
C PRO A 163 2.08 -1.66 7.77
N THR A 164 2.59 -0.42 7.87
CA THR A 164 2.49 0.40 9.07
C THR A 164 1.09 0.98 9.25
N LEU A 165 0.40 1.37 8.17
CA LEU A 165 -1.01 1.76 8.20
C LEU A 165 -1.88 0.63 8.77
N ILE A 166 -1.71 -0.59 8.26
CA ILE A 166 -2.45 -1.78 8.70
C ILE A 166 -2.16 -2.06 10.18
N LYS A 167 -0.89 -2.05 10.59
CA LYS A 167 -0.48 -2.26 11.98
C LYS A 167 -1.03 -1.20 12.94
N SER A 168 -1.21 0.03 12.47
CA SER A 168 -1.68 1.16 13.30
C SER A 168 -3.19 1.24 13.42
N SER A 169 -3.90 0.47 12.60
CA SER A 169 -5.36 0.40 12.58
C SER A 169 -5.88 -0.41 13.77
N THR A 170 -6.97 0.07 14.39
CA THR A 170 -7.68 -0.62 15.47
C THR A 170 -9.17 -0.68 15.14
N PRO A 171 -9.95 -1.56 15.81
CA PRO A 171 -11.40 -1.62 15.60
C PRO A 171 -12.15 -0.30 15.86
N SER A 172 -11.57 0.56 16.70
CA SER A 172 -12.13 1.87 17.08
C SER A 172 -11.48 3.06 16.36
N PHE A 173 -10.50 2.80 15.49
CA PHE A 173 -9.80 3.84 14.72
C PHE A 173 -9.13 3.18 13.54
N ASN A 174 -9.79 3.20 12.40
CA ASN A 174 -9.22 2.68 11.16
C ASN A 174 -8.17 3.66 10.62
N SER A 175 -7.14 3.10 10.01
CA SER A 175 -6.16 3.92 9.31
C SER A 175 -6.76 4.42 8.01
N ARG A 176 -6.36 5.62 7.58
CA ARG A 176 -6.95 6.27 6.39
C ARG A 176 -5.89 6.73 5.40
N VAL A 177 -6.18 6.62 4.11
CA VAL A 177 -5.38 7.20 3.02
C VAL A 177 -6.23 8.19 2.25
N ILE A 178 -5.82 9.45 2.23
CA ILE A 178 -6.53 10.50 1.50
C ILE A 178 -5.72 10.88 0.27
N SER A 179 -6.28 10.68 -0.93
CA SER A 179 -5.63 11.00 -2.19
C SER A 179 -6.24 12.24 -2.81
N VAL A 180 -5.49 13.35 -2.83
CA VAL A 180 -6.00 14.60 -3.38
C VAL A 180 -6.07 14.51 -4.91
N THR A 181 -7.29 14.59 -5.43
CA THR A 181 -7.63 14.62 -6.85
C THR A 181 -8.06 16.04 -7.28
N SER A 182 -8.84 16.18 -8.35
CA SER A 182 -9.36 17.44 -8.88
C SER A 182 -10.55 17.17 -9.80
N ALA A 183 -11.48 18.12 -9.99
CA ALA A 183 -12.45 18.09 -11.10
C ALA A 183 -11.78 17.79 -12.47
N GLY A 184 -10.52 18.21 -12.65
CA GLY A 184 -9.73 17.89 -13.84
C GLY A 184 -9.54 16.39 -14.15
N HIS A 185 -9.83 15.47 -13.21
CA HIS A 185 -9.89 14.03 -13.52
C HIS A 185 -10.86 13.70 -14.66
N GLY A 186 -11.90 14.49 -14.85
CA GLY A 186 -12.86 14.30 -15.93
C GLY A 186 -12.30 14.57 -17.33
N PHE A 187 -11.15 15.23 -17.45
CA PHE A 187 -10.51 15.48 -18.76
C PHE A 187 -9.92 14.23 -19.41
N SER A 188 -9.50 13.24 -18.64
CA SER A 188 -8.86 12.06 -19.19
C SER A 188 -8.89 10.87 -18.24
N THR A 189 -9.09 9.69 -18.83
CA THR A 189 -8.71 8.42 -18.21
C THR A 189 -7.19 8.19 -18.30
N VAL A 190 -6.71 7.05 -17.83
CA VAL A 190 -5.31 6.61 -17.95
C VAL A 190 -5.03 6.03 -19.34
N HIS A 191 -3.98 6.51 -20.00
CA HIS A 191 -3.54 6.04 -21.31
C HIS A 191 -2.54 4.90 -21.15
N PHE A 192 -3.03 3.67 -20.96
CA PHE A 192 -2.16 2.52 -20.69
C PHE A 192 -1.15 2.21 -21.79
N ASP A 193 -1.49 2.48 -23.05
CA ASP A 193 -0.62 2.20 -24.20
C ASP A 193 0.46 3.28 -24.40
N ASP A 194 0.25 4.48 -23.85
CA ASP A 194 1.22 5.59 -23.86
C ASP A 194 1.16 6.35 -22.53
N ILE A 195 1.55 5.67 -21.45
CA ILE A 195 1.42 6.21 -20.08
C ILE A 195 2.19 7.52 -19.87
N ASN A 196 3.23 7.73 -20.69
CA ASN A 196 4.07 8.92 -20.65
C ASN A 196 3.64 10.00 -21.65
N LEU A 197 2.53 9.81 -22.37
CA LEU A 197 1.97 10.73 -23.34
C LEU A 197 3.04 11.26 -24.31
N THR A 198 3.83 10.33 -24.84
CA THR A 198 4.94 10.62 -25.74
C THR A 198 4.47 11.16 -27.10
N HIS A 199 3.19 10.96 -27.44
CA HIS A 199 2.57 11.48 -28.65
C HIS A 199 1.45 12.49 -28.30
N ASN A 200 1.40 13.60 -29.03
CA ASN A 200 0.35 14.63 -28.91
C ASN A 200 0.10 15.10 -27.47
N TYR A 201 1.17 15.40 -26.73
CA TYR A 201 1.08 15.86 -25.34
C TYR A 201 0.11 17.04 -25.21
N ASN A 202 -0.83 16.89 -24.28
CA ASN A 202 -1.73 17.96 -23.86
C ASN A 202 -1.69 18.03 -22.33
N GLN A 203 -1.38 19.21 -21.81
CA GLN A 203 -1.18 19.43 -20.36
C GLN A 203 -2.41 19.08 -19.51
N TRP A 204 -3.63 19.24 -20.05
CA TRP A 204 -4.88 18.96 -19.34
C TRP A 204 -5.24 17.49 -19.38
N ILE A 205 -4.93 16.80 -20.48
CA ILE A 205 -5.02 15.35 -20.58
C ILE A 205 -4.03 14.68 -19.62
N ALA A 206 -2.77 15.14 -19.60
CA ALA A 206 -1.75 14.63 -18.68
C ALA A 206 -2.13 14.84 -17.21
N TYR A 207 -2.62 16.04 -16.88
CA TYR A 207 -3.12 16.34 -15.56
C TYR A 207 -4.34 15.46 -15.20
N GLY A 208 -5.33 15.35 -16.09
CA GLY A 208 -6.52 14.54 -15.91
C GLY A 208 -6.21 13.06 -15.69
N GLN A 209 -5.32 12.48 -16.50
CA GLN A 209 -4.80 11.13 -16.32
C GLN A 209 -4.24 10.94 -14.90
N SER A 210 -3.41 11.89 -14.44
CA SER A 210 -2.80 11.80 -13.11
C SER A 210 -3.83 11.90 -11.97
N LYS A 211 -4.94 12.64 -12.18
CA LYS A 211 -6.00 12.83 -11.18
C LYS A 211 -7.02 11.70 -11.18
N THR A 212 -7.29 11.09 -12.32
CA THR A 212 -7.98 9.79 -12.42
C THR A 212 -7.18 8.71 -11.70
N ALA A 213 -5.86 8.65 -11.92
CA ALA A 213 -4.99 7.67 -11.27
C ALA A 213 -5.02 7.78 -9.72
N ASN A 214 -5.12 8.99 -9.17
CA ASN A 214 -5.29 9.21 -7.73
C ASN A 214 -6.63 8.69 -7.18
N ILE A 215 -7.71 8.78 -7.95
CA ILE A 215 -9.01 8.23 -7.56
C ILE A 215 -8.92 6.71 -7.52
N TRP A 216 -8.38 6.11 -8.58
CA TRP A 216 -8.23 4.67 -8.69
C TRP A 216 -7.29 4.09 -7.62
N LEU A 217 -6.24 4.83 -7.24
CA LEU A 217 -5.39 4.48 -6.11
C LEU A 217 -6.21 4.36 -4.81
N ALA A 218 -7.06 5.35 -4.51
CA ALA A 218 -7.89 5.33 -3.30
C ALA A 218 -8.91 4.18 -3.34
N ASN A 219 -9.63 4.01 -4.45
CA ASN A 219 -10.63 2.95 -4.60
C ASN A 219 -10.01 1.55 -4.45
N TYR A 220 -8.84 1.32 -5.08
CA TYR A 220 -8.14 0.05 -4.96
C TYR A 220 -7.71 -0.21 -3.51
N ILE A 221 -7.14 0.80 -2.84
CA ILE A 221 -6.72 0.66 -1.44
C ILE A 221 -7.91 0.28 -0.56
N ASP A 222 -9.04 0.97 -0.70
CA ASP A 222 -10.22 0.67 0.11
C ASP A 222 -10.77 -0.73 -0.17
N ARG A 223 -10.91 -1.12 -1.45
CA ARG A 223 -11.39 -2.46 -1.82
C ARG A 223 -10.51 -3.58 -1.28
N ILE A 224 -9.19 -3.42 -1.35
CA ILE A 224 -8.23 -4.51 -1.07
C ILE A 224 -7.72 -4.49 0.37
N TYR A 225 -7.57 -3.31 0.97
CA TYR A 225 -7.00 -3.14 2.31
C TYR A 225 -8.02 -2.62 3.34
N GLY A 226 -9.22 -2.20 2.93
CA GLY A 226 -10.34 -1.88 3.82
C GLY A 226 -10.68 -3.00 4.80
N PRO A 227 -10.77 -4.28 4.35
CA PRO A 227 -10.95 -5.42 5.27
C PRO A 227 -9.82 -5.61 6.30
N ARG A 228 -8.67 -4.95 6.10
CA ARG A 228 -7.53 -4.92 7.04
C ARG A 228 -7.46 -3.60 7.82
N GLY A 229 -8.54 -2.82 7.80
CA GLY A 229 -8.72 -1.56 8.53
C GLY A 229 -7.98 -0.37 7.91
N VAL A 230 -7.68 -0.39 6.61
CA VAL A 230 -7.13 0.77 5.88
C VAL A 230 -8.16 1.24 4.85
N HIS A 231 -8.86 2.32 5.17
CA HIS A 231 -9.83 2.92 4.27
C HIS A 231 -9.22 4.07 3.47
N ALA A 232 -9.72 4.31 2.27
CA ALA A 232 -9.15 5.34 1.42
C ALA A 232 -10.19 6.10 0.63
N ASN A 233 -10.02 7.42 0.53
CA ASN A 233 -10.92 8.30 -0.21
C ASN A 233 -10.13 9.24 -1.12
N ALA A 234 -10.73 9.60 -2.25
CA ALA A 234 -10.20 10.60 -3.15
C ALA A 234 -10.90 11.94 -2.90
N VAL A 235 -10.15 13.04 -2.82
CA VAL A 235 -10.69 14.35 -2.44
C VAL A 235 -10.42 15.39 -3.52
N HIS A 236 -11.48 16.00 -4.04
CA HIS A 236 -11.40 17.26 -4.75
C HIS A 236 -11.54 18.43 -3.75
N PRO A 237 -10.57 19.36 -3.68
CA PRO A 237 -10.62 20.46 -2.73
C PRO A 237 -11.50 21.64 -3.20
N GLY A 238 -12.01 21.64 -4.44
CA GLY A 238 -12.63 22.80 -5.09
C GLY A 238 -11.65 23.66 -5.88
N GLY A 239 -12.11 24.79 -6.40
CA GLY A 239 -11.28 25.84 -7.00
C GLY A 239 -10.60 26.71 -5.93
N ILE A 240 -9.26 26.69 -5.85
CA ILE A 240 -8.47 27.54 -4.95
C ILE A 240 -7.30 28.17 -5.70
N VAL A 241 -7.14 29.50 -5.63
CA VAL A 241 -5.95 30.17 -6.15
C VAL A 241 -4.77 29.84 -5.23
N THR A 242 -3.95 28.90 -5.65
CA THR A 242 -2.72 28.49 -4.96
C THR A 242 -1.55 28.58 -5.94
N PRO A 243 -0.29 28.40 -5.50
CA PRO A 243 0.84 28.30 -6.42
C PRO A 243 0.69 27.21 -7.50
N LEU A 244 -0.28 26.30 -7.37
CA LEU A 244 -0.63 25.33 -8.42
C LEU A 244 -1.05 26.01 -9.74
N TYR A 245 -1.57 27.24 -9.68
CA TYR A 245 -1.99 28.03 -10.85
C TYR A 245 -0.82 28.71 -11.59
N GLN A 246 0.43 28.50 -11.18
CA GLN A 246 1.62 29.15 -11.77
C GLN A 246 1.82 28.90 -13.28
N HIS A 247 1.15 27.92 -13.87
CA HIS A 247 1.21 27.61 -15.30
C HIS A 247 -0.07 27.99 -16.06
N ILE A 248 -1.05 28.60 -15.37
CA ILE A 248 -2.24 29.17 -16.01
C ILE A 248 -1.85 30.53 -16.60
N THR A 249 -2.19 30.75 -17.87
CA THR A 249 -1.87 32.01 -18.56
C THR A 249 -2.71 33.17 -18.01
N GLU A 250 -2.22 34.40 -18.18
CA GLU A 250 -2.97 35.61 -17.80
C GLU A 250 -4.33 35.69 -18.50
N GLU A 251 -4.41 35.29 -19.77
CA GLU A 251 -5.65 35.24 -20.53
C GLU A 251 -6.66 34.25 -19.92
N GLN A 252 -6.22 33.04 -19.57
CA GLN A 252 -7.06 32.07 -18.88
C GLN A 252 -7.52 32.58 -17.52
N MET A 253 -6.64 33.24 -16.76
CA MET A 253 -7.00 33.87 -15.49
C MET A 253 -8.03 35.00 -15.67
N GLN A 254 -7.93 35.79 -16.75
CA GLN A 254 -8.92 36.82 -17.10
C GLN A 254 -10.27 36.20 -17.46
N GLN A 255 -10.27 35.12 -18.24
CA GLN A 255 -11.50 34.37 -18.57
C GLN A 255 -12.16 33.81 -17.30
N PHE A 256 -11.37 33.23 -16.39
CA PHE A 256 -11.87 32.71 -15.13
C PHE A 256 -12.45 33.81 -14.23
N SER A 257 -11.75 34.94 -14.12
CA SER A 257 -12.20 36.07 -13.30
C SER A 257 -13.40 36.82 -13.89
N ALA A 258 -13.62 36.74 -15.21
CA ALA A 258 -14.82 37.27 -15.86
C ALA A 258 -16.06 36.38 -15.65
N ASN A 259 -15.89 35.10 -15.28
CA ASN A 259 -16.99 34.19 -14.97
C ASN A 259 -17.40 34.33 -13.50
N THR A 260 -18.51 35.04 -13.25
CA THR A 260 -19.01 35.29 -11.89
C THR A 260 -19.29 33.99 -11.13
N THR A 261 -19.87 32.98 -11.77
CA THR A 261 -20.16 31.67 -11.14
C THR A 261 -18.87 30.98 -10.69
N MET A 262 -17.83 31.01 -11.53
CA MET A 262 -16.53 30.45 -11.17
C MET A 262 -15.93 31.20 -9.96
N MET A 263 -15.98 32.52 -9.97
CA MET A 263 -15.45 33.36 -8.87
C MET A 263 -16.21 33.17 -7.56
N THR A 264 -17.54 33.04 -7.59
CA THR A 264 -18.32 32.76 -6.37
C THR A 264 -18.07 31.35 -5.83
N ASN A 265 -17.72 30.39 -6.70
CA ASN A 265 -17.38 29.04 -6.27
C ASN A 265 -15.94 28.90 -5.73
N MET A 266 -15.05 29.86 -6.02
CA MET A 266 -13.69 29.87 -5.48
C MET A 266 -13.67 29.85 -3.94
N LYS A 267 -12.68 29.19 -3.36
CA LYS A 267 -12.48 29.05 -1.91
C LYS A 267 -11.19 29.72 -1.44
N SER A 268 -11.14 30.11 -0.16
CA SER A 268 -9.87 30.42 0.48
C SER A 268 -9.03 29.14 0.66
N PRO A 269 -7.70 29.23 0.90
CA PRO A 269 -6.89 28.05 1.23
C PRO A 269 -7.39 27.26 2.44
N GLU A 270 -7.91 27.94 3.47
CA GLU A 270 -8.47 27.34 4.68
C GLU A 270 -9.75 26.54 4.37
N GLN A 271 -10.61 27.08 3.52
CA GLN A 271 -11.81 26.40 3.02
C GLN A 271 -11.46 25.25 2.06
N GLY A 272 -10.45 25.41 1.21
CA GLY A 272 -9.98 24.36 0.31
C GLY A 272 -9.37 23.15 1.02
N ALA A 273 -8.87 23.33 2.24
CA ALA A 273 -8.37 22.24 3.07
C ALA A 273 -9.51 21.46 3.78
N ALA A 274 -10.74 21.99 3.82
CA ALA A 274 -11.82 21.43 4.63
C ALA A 274 -12.22 20.01 4.22
N THR A 275 -12.43 19.73 2.93
CA THR A 275 -12.82 18.38 2.47
C THR A 275 -11.74 17.35 2.79
N THR A 276 -10.46 17.71 2.64
CA THR A 276 -9.32 16.84 2.98
C THR A 276 -9.30 16.54 4.48
N THR A 277 -9.48 17.57 5.31
CA THR A 277 -9.55 17.39 6.76
C THR A 277 -10.76 16.56 7.16
N TRP A 278 -11.94 16.81 6.60
CA TRP A 278 -13.15 16.04 6.87
C TRP A 278 -12.96 14.55 6.51
N ALA A 279 -12.41 14.27 5.32
CA ALA A 279 -12.08 12.91 4.90
C ALA A 279 -11.07 12.23 5.82
N ALA A 280 -10.14 13.00 6.38
CA ALA A 280 -9.15 12.50 7.32
C ALA A 280 -9.74 12.23 8.72
N VAL A 281 -10.69 13.04 9.20
CA VAL A 281 -11.03 13.09 10.63
C VAL A 281 -12.42 12.65 11.02
N ALA A 282 -13.41 12.79 10.15
CA ALA A 282 -14.80 12.55 10.54
C ALA A 282 -15.07 11.07 10.86
N ASP A 283 -15.90 10.82 11.88
CA ASP A 283 -16.24 9.47 12.34
C ASP A 283 -17.03 8.67 11.29
N VAL A 284 -17.71 9.35 10.36
CA VAL A 284 -18.42 8.71 9.24
C VAL A 284 -17.51 7.82 8.39
N TRP A 285 -16.19 8.07 8.42
CA TRP A 285 -15.18 7.32 7.67
C TRP A 285 -14.60 6.11 8.42
N GLU A 286 -15.02 5.85 9.65
CA GLU A 286 -14.73 4.57 10.31
C GLU A 286 -15.47 3.44 9.58
N GLY A 287 -14.74 2.44 9.11
CA GLY A 287 -15.31 1.33 8.33
C GLY A 287 -15.73 1.66 6.89
N ASN A 288 -15.52 2.91 6.43
CA ASN A 288 -16.03 3.38 5.15
C ASN A 288 -14.94 4.06 4.30
N GLY A 289 -14.93 3.77 3.00
CA GLY A 289 -14.10 4.48 2.04
C GLY A 289 -14.49 4.18 0.59
N GLY A 290 -13.53 4.30 -0.32
CA GLY A 290 -13.72 4.09 -1.76
C GLY A 290 -14.60 5.17 -2.37
N LYS A 291 -14.56 6.40 -1.84
CA LYS A 291 -15.41 7.52 -2.28
C LYS A 291 -14.58 8.63 -2.90
N TYR A 292 -15.16 9.24 -3.94
CA TYR A 292 -14.79 10.56 -4.42
C TYR A 292 -15.55 11.58 -3.58
N LEU A 293 -14.84 12.54 -3.02
CA LEU A 293 -15.37 13.55 -2.11
C LEU A 293 -15.12 14.95 -2.68
N ALA A 294 -16.14 15.78 -2.63
CA ALA A 294 -16.10 17.19 -2.97
C ALA A 294 -16.97 17.94 -1.96
N ASP A 295 -16.63 19.18 -1.62
CA ASP A 295 -17.48 20.03 -0.75
C ASP A 295 -17.90 19.41 0.58
N CYS A 296 -16.99 18.69 1.24
CA CYS A 296 -17.27 17.92 2.45
C CYS A 296 -18.49 17.00 2.30
N ALA A 297 -18.69 16.44 1.11
CA ALA A 297 -19.73 15.50 0.77
C ALA A 297 -19.22 14.34 -0.09
N VAL A 298 -19.96 13.24 -0.14
CA VAL A 298 -19.77 12.23 -1.19
C VAL A 298 -20.19 12.84 -2.52
N GLY A 299 -19.25 12.92 -3.47
CA GLY A 299 -19.50 13.59 -4.74
C GLY A 299 -20.57 12.89 -5.57
N LYS A 300 -21.41 13.69 -6.21
CA LYS A 300 -22.47 13.21 -7.11
C LYS A 300 -21.86 12.78 -8.45
N PRO A 301 -22.51 11.91 -9.23
CA PRO A 301 -22.09 11.65 -10.60
C PRO A 301 -22.07 12.95 -11.42
N ALA A 302 -21.00 13.17 -12.18
CA ALA A 302 -20.90 14.30 -13.09
C ALA A 302 -21.93 14.17 -14.23
N VAL A 303 -22.54 15.29 -14.60
CA VAL A 303 -23.40 15.43 -15.79
C VAL A 303 -22.53 15.71 -17.01
N ASN A 304 -21.53 16.57 -16.87
CA ASN A 304 -20.50 16.85 -17.86
C ASN A 304 -19.12 16.92 -17.19
N ALA A 305 -18.46 15.77 -17.07
CA ALA A 305 -17.15 15.66 -16.43
C ALA A 305 -16.03 16.51 -17.07
N GLN A 306 -16.24 17.01 -18.30
CA GLN A 306 -15.26 17.88 -18.98
C GLN A 306 -15.46 19.36 -18.64
N ALA A 307 -16.56 19.73 -17.99
CA ALA A 307 -16.77 21.08 -17.47
C ALA A 307 -16.11 21.22 -16.10
N LEU A 308 -15.30 22.27 -15.91
CA LEU A 308 -14.60 22.51 -14.64
C LEU A 308 -15.55 22.89 -13.50
N GLU A 309 -16.75 23.40 -13.84
CA GLU A 309 -17.81 23.72 -12.89
C GLU A 309 -18.54 22.46 -12.39
N ASP A 310 -18.43 21.34 -13.09
CA ASP A 310 -18.98 20.06 -12.66
C ASP A 310 -17.96 19.33 -11.78
N GLU A 311 -18.08 19.56 -10.47
CA GLU A 311 -17.25 18.90 -9.46
C GLU A 311 -17.69 17.46 -9.15
N GLY A 312 -18.57 16.87 -9.98
CA GLY A 312 -19.02 15.50 -9.83
C GLY A 312 -17.94 14.46 -10.17
N ALA A 313 -18.16 13.22 -9.72
CA ALA A 313 -17.35 12.09 -10.10
C ALA A 313 -17.62 11.70 -11.56
N ALA A 314 -16.59 11.72 -12.40
CA ALA A 314 -16.68 11.27 -13.78
C ALA A 314 -17.06 9.78 -13.85
N PRO A 315 -17.69 9.30 -14.94
CA PRO A 315 -18.08 7.89 -15.06
C PRO A 315 -16.92 6.90 -14.86
N HIS A 316 -15.72 7.26 -15.32
CA HIS A 316 -14.52 6.44 -15.17
C HIS A 316 -13.88 6.55 -13.78
N ALA A 317 -14.42 7.34 -12.84
CA ALA A 317 -13.90 7.42 -11.47
C ALA A 317 -14.02 6.06 -10.73
N TYR A 318 -14.94 5.19 -11.16
CA TYR A 318 -15.19 3.88 -10.57
C TYR A 318 -15.11 2.80 -11.65
N ASP A 319 -13.92 2.22 -11.82
CA ASP A 319 -13.66 1.16 -12.79
C ASP A 319 -12.74 0.10 -12.16
N VAL A 320 -13.34 -0.98 -11.67
CA VAL A 320 -12.65 -2.03 -10.91
C VAL A 320 -11.51 -2.66 -11.71
N GLU A 321 -11.70 -2.85 -13.02
CA GLU A 321 -10.75 -3.49 -13.91
C GLU A 321 -9.55 -2.57 -14.17
N GLU A 322 -9.81 -1.32 -14.54
CA GLU A 322 -8.76 -0.34 -14.81
C GLU A 322 -8.02 0.11 -13.55
N GLU A 323 -8.70 0.17 -12.39
CA GLU A 323 -8.08 0.35 -11.07
C GLU A 323 -7.04 -0.74 -10.78
N THR A 324 -7.39 -2.00 -11.04
CA THR A 324 -6.50 -3.15 -10.84
C THR A 324 -5.34 -3.11 -11.82
N ARG A 325 -5.62 -2.82 -13.10
CA ARG A 325 -4.61 -2.69 -14.15
C ARG A 325 -3.62 -1.57 -13.82
N LEU A 326 -4.09 -0.42 -13.34
CA LEU A 326 -3.23 0.68 -12.92
C LEU A 326 -2.39 0.30 -11.70
N TRP A 327 -2.95 -0.38 -10.72
CA TRP A 327 -2.21 -0.85 -9.55
C TRP A 327 -1.03 -1.75 -9.97
N GLU A 328 -1.29 -2.75 -10.81
CA GLU A 328 -0.26 -3.67 -11.33
C GLU A 328 0.81 -2.95 -12.16
N LEU A 329 0.38 -2.05 -13.05
CA LEU A 329 1.29 -1.21 -13.83
C LEU A 329 2.16 -0.36 -12.89
N SER A 330 1.58 0.25 -11.85
CA SER A 330 2.29 1.11 -10.91
C SER A 330 3.31 0.32 -10.08
N LEU A 331 3.00 -0.92 -9.66
CA LEU A 331 3.98 -1.82 -9.04
C LEU A 331 5.18 -2.06 -9.97
N LYS A 332 4.91 -2.37 -11.25
CA LYS A 332 5.95 -2.60 -12.26
C LYS A 332 6.81 -1.35 -12.49
N LEU A 333 6.20 -0.19 -12.69
CA LEU A 333 6.92 1.06 -12.98
C LEU A 333 7.76 1.55 -11.81
N THR A 334 7.28 1.34 -10.57
CA THR A 334 7.96 1.84 -9.37
C THR A 334 8.93 0.83 -8.74
N SER A 335 8.84 -0.44 -9.16
CA SER A 335 9.59 -1.56 -8.60
C SER A 335 9.41 -1.73 -7.08
N VAL A 336 8.30 -1.23 -6.52
CA VAL A 336 7.89 -1.54 -5.14
C VAL A 336 7.12 -2.85 -5.13
N LYS A 337 7.20 -3.58 -4.02
CA LYS A 337 6.50 -4.85 -3.83
C LYS A 337 5.54 -4.71 -2.67
N THR A 338 4.38 -5.36 -2.78
CA THR A 338 3.48 -5.55 -1.64
C THR A 338 4.00 -6.67 -0.74
N ASP A 339 3.58 -6.70 0.53
CA ASP A 339 3.94 -7.78 1.45
C ASP A 339 3.62 -9.17 0.89
N SER A 340 2.48 -9.35 0.22
CA SER A 340 2.08 -10.63 -0.38
C SER A 340 3.03 -11.06 -1.50
N GLN A 341 3.46 -10.14 -2.37
CA GLN A 341 4.47 -10.43 -3.39
C GLN A 341 5.84 -10.70 -2.78
N ALA A 342 6.25 -9.91 -1.78
CA ALA A 342 7.52 -10.13 -1.08
C ALA A 342 7.56 -11.47 -0.34
N LEU A 343 6.44 -11.90 0.26
CA LEU A 343 6.27 -13.22 0.86
C LEU A 343 6.26 -14.34 -0.19
N GLY A 344 5.56 -14.14 -1.32
CA GLY A 344 5.55 -15.07 -2.44
C GLY A 344 6.94 -15.29 -3.04
N ASP A 345 7.73 -14.23 -3.21
CA ASP A 345 9.11 -14.28 -3.68
C ASP A 345 10.02 -15.01 -2.68
N LYS A 346 9.92 -14.67 -1.38
CA LYS A 346 10.67 -15.36 -0.33
C LYS A 346 10.33 -16.85 -0.26
N TYR A 347 9.06 -17.20 -0.40
CA TYR A 347 8.61 -18.59 -0.43
C TYR A 347 9.11 -19.33 -1.68
N SER A 348 9.10 -18.67 -2.84
CA SER A 348 9.62 -19.22 -4.10
C SER A 348 11.14 -19.44 -4.04
N ALA A 349 11.88 -18.48 -3.50
CA ALA A 349 13.32 -18.60 -3.24
C ALA A 349 13.61 -19.75 -2.26
N PHE A 350 12.89 -19.81 -1.14
CA PHE A 350 13.00 -20.91 -0.18
C PHE A 350 12.70 -22.27 -0.82
N LYS A 351 11.66 -22.38 -1.66
CA LYS A 351 11.34 -23.61 -2.41
C LYS A 351 12.49 -24.04 -3.31
N SER A 352 13.10 -23.10 -4.02
CA SER A 352 14.26 -23.35 -4.89
C SER A 352 15.46 -23.86 -4.08
N ASP A 353 15.80 -23.18 -2.99
CA ASP A 353 16.92 -23.56 -2.12
C ASP A 353 16.69 -24.93 -1.47
N PHE A 354 15.46 -25.20 -1.02
CA PHE A 354 15.09 -26.49 -0.44
C PHE A 354 15.17 -27.63 -1.47
N ALA A 355 14.73 -27.40 -2.71
CA ALA A 355 14.88 -28.37 -3.79
C ALA A 355 16.36 -28.67 -4.09
N GLY A 356 17.21 -27.64 -4.10
CA GLY A 356 18.67 -27.80 -4.24
C GLY A 356 19.29 -28.61 -3.09
N PHE A 357 18.86 -28.36 -1.86
CA PHE A 357 19.29 -29.13 -0.69
C PHE A 357 18.88 -30.61 -0.78
N VAL A 358 17.60 -30.90 -1.11
CA VAL A 358 17.12 -32.28 -1.26
C VAL A 358 17.87 -33.02 -2.37
N GLY A 359 18.15 -32.34 -3.50
CA GLY A 359 18.98 -32.90 -4.57
C GLY A 359 20.38 -33.26 -4.09
N SER A 360 21.03 -32.36 -3.35
CA SER A 360 22.38 -32.56 -2.82
C SER A 360 22.44 -33.66 -1.75
N PHE A 361 21.45 -33.71 -0.86
CA PHE A 361 21.32 -34.76 0.15
C PHE A 361 21.07 -36.12 -0.48
N SER A 362 20.19 -36.20 -1.49
CA SER A 362 19.94 -37.43 -2.24
C SER A 362 21.20 -37.95 -2.93
N ALA A 363 21.95 -37.06 -3.60
CA ALA A 363 23.22 -37.41 -4.24
C ALA A 363 24.28 -37.91 -3.24
N TRP A 364 24.30 -37.36 -2.02
CA TRP A 364 25.21 -37.79 -0.95
C TRP A 364 24.77 -39.11 -0.28
N ALA A 365 23.47 -39.30 -0.06
CA ALA A 365 22.92 -40.43 0.67
C ALA A 365 22.85 -41.71 -0.17
N LYS A 366 22.47 -41.58 -1.45
CA LYS A 366 22.26 -42.71 -2.38
C LYS A 366 23.46 -43.68 -2.43
N PRO A 367 24.71 -43.24 -2.69
CA PRO A 367 25.85 -44.17 -2.75
C PRO A 367 26.15 -44.83 -1.39
N LYS A 368 25.84 -44.18 -0.26
CA LYS A 368 26.06 -44.75 1.08
C LYS A 368 25.03 -45.84 1.41
N VAL A 369 23.77 -45.61 1.06
CA VAL A 369 22.70 -46.59 1.25
C VAL A 369 22.88 -47.79 0.31
N GLU A 370 23.26 -47.55 -0.95
CA GLU A 370 23.58 -48.62 -1.89
C GLU A 370 24.76 -49.48 -1.42
N SER A 371 25.79 -48.86 -0.84
CA SER A 371 26.94 -49.56 -0.26
C SER A 371 26.56 -50.44 0.94
N GLU A 372 25.77 -49.93 1.88
CA GLU A 372 25.33 -50.71 3.05
C GLU A 372 24.37 -51.85 2.65
N ASN A 373 23.45 -51.61 1.72
CA ASN A 373 22.58 -52.66 1.18
C ASN A 373 23.37 -53.77 0.46
N ALA A 374 24.43 -53.42 -0.26
CA ALA A 374 25.30 -54.40 -0.89
C ALA A 374 26.03 -55.28 0.15
N LYS A 375 26.46 -54.71 1.28
CA LYS A 375 27.07 -55.46 2.39
C LYS A 375 26.08 -56.43 3.03
N LEU A 376 24.85 -55.98 3.29
CA LEU A 376 23.79 -56.83 3.87
C LEU A 376 23.45 -58.00 2.96
N LYS A 377 23.32 -57.77 1.66
CA LYS A 377 23.02 -58.83 0.69
C LYS A 377 24.12 -59.91 0.66
N LYS A 378 25.39 -59.51 0.79
CA LYS A 378 26.51 -60.45 0.88
C LYS A 378 26.45 -61.31 2.15
N LEU A 379 26.13 -60.71 3.30
CA LEU A 379 25.95 -61.42 4.56
C LEU A 379 24.80 -62.44 4.49
N GLU A 380 23.69 -62.09 3.84
CA GLU A 380 22.57 -63.02 3.63
C GLU A 380 22.96 -64.23 2.77
N GLU A 381 23.76 -64.03 1.73
CA GLU A 381 24.29 -65.11 0.89
C GLU A 381 25.23 -66.05 1.68
N GLU A 382 26.10 -65.48 2.52
CA GLU A 382 26.98 -66.26 3.41
C GLU A 382 26.16 -67.07 4.43
N LEU A 383 25.12 -66.47 5.03
CA LEU A 383 24.23 -67.14 5.99
C LEU A 383 23.45 -68.29 5.35
N LYS A 384 22.96 -68.10 4.11
CA LYS A 384 22.33 -69.18 3.32
C LYS A 384 23.31 -70.32 3.06
N GLY A 385 24.56 -70.02 2.73
CA GLY A 385 25.62 -71.02 2.55
C GLY A 385 25.90 -71.83 3.81
N MET A 386 25.96 -71.16 4.97
CA MET A 386 26.13 -71.82 6.28
C MET A 386 24.94 -72.72 6.62
N GLN A 387 23.72 -72.26 6.36
CA GLN A 387 22.49 -73.03 6.62
C GLN A 387 22.38 -74.25 5.71
N GLN A 388 22.75 -74.13 4.44
CA GLN A 388 22.84 -75.27 3.51
C GLN A 388 23.86 -76.30 4.01
N THR A 389 25.01 -75.84 4.52
CA THR A 389 26.04 -76.72 5.08
C THR A 389 25.50 -77.48 6.30
N LEU A 390 24.87 -76.79 7.25
CA LEU A 390 24.25 -77.43 8.42
C LEU A 390 23.19 -78.48 8.04
N ASN A 391 22.35 -78.18 7.04
CA ASN A 391 21.35 -79.14 6.55
C ASN A 391 22.00 -80.39 5.93
N ASN A 392 23.10 -80.24 5.18
CA ASN A 392 23.83 -81.36 4.61
C ASN A 392 24.45 -82.24 5.71
N TRP A 393 25.01 -81.65 6.77
CA TRP A 393 25.53 -82.37 7.93
C TRP A 393 24.43 -83.12 8.69
N ALA A 394 23.27 -82.49 8.91
CA ALA A 394 22.12 -83.13 9.55
C ALA A 394 21.60 -84.34 8.74
N THR A 395 21.63 -84.23 7.40
CA THR A 395 21.22 -85.32 6.49
C THR A 395 22.22 -86.48 6.51
N ALA A 396 23.53 -86.20 6.59
CA ALA A 396 24.58 -87.22 6.64
C ALA A 396 24.53 -88.06 7.95
N LEU A 397 24.02 -87.50 9.04
CA LEU A 397 23.98 -88.12 10.36
C LEU A 397 22.73 -89.01 10.64
N HIS A 398 21.82 -89.22 9.68
CA HIS A 398 20.66 -90.13 9.78
C HIS A 398 19.80 -89.96 11.06
N TRP A 399 19.31 -88.75 11.34
CA TRP A 399 18.30 -88.53 12.38
C TRP A 399 16.89 -88.71 11.82
N SER A 400 16.27 -89.86 12.13
CA SER A 400 14.82 -90.05 12.01
C SER A 400 14.11 -89.39 13.19
N ALA A 401 12.96 -88.78 12.90
CA ALA A 401 12.22 -87.85 13.75
C ALA A 401 12.10 -88.24 15.23
N GLY A 402 12.56 -87.36 16.13
CA GLY A 402 12.41 -87.56 17.57
C GLY A 402 13.15 -86.53 18.43
N THR A 403 12.70 -85.27 18.37
CA THR A 403 12.90 -84.23 19.41
C THR A 403 14.34 -83.92 19.86
N MET A 404 14.95 -82.86 19.30
CA MET A 404 15.79 -81.94 20.09
C MET A 404 15.97 -80.58 19.40
N VAL A 405 15.41 -79.55 20.04
CA VAL A 405 15.92 -78.19 20.23
C VAL A 405 17.15 -77.78 19.39
N VAL A 406 16.96 -77.38 18.13
CA VAL A 406 17.84 -76.42 17.41
C VAL A 406 17.03 -75.44 16.53
N GLY A 407 15.70 -75.34 16.72
CA GLY A 407 14.89 -74.30 16.06
C GLY A 407 14.99 -72.92 16.72
N GLY A 408 15.46 -72.86 17.97
CA GLY A 408 15.45 -71.64 18.79
C GLY A 408 16.66 -70.73 18.65
N ILE A 409 17.77 -71.20 18.05
CA ILE A 409 19.02 -70.40 17.97
C ILE A 409 19.15 -69.65 16.62
N VAL A 410 18.43 -70.08 15.56
CA VAL A 410 18.45 -69.35 14.28
C VAL A 410 17.40 -68.22 14.23
N ALA A 411 16.31 -68.33 14.99
CA ALA A 411 15.28 -67.28 15.04
C ALA A 411 15.71 -66.01 15.82
N VAL A 412 16.66 -66.13 16.75
CA VAL A 412 17.19 -64.98 17.51
C VAL A 412 18.27 -64.22 16.73
N GLY A 413 19.00 -64.90 15.83
CA GLY A 413 20.02 -64.24 14.97
C GLY A 413 19.44 -63.38 13.85
N VAL A 414 18.26 -63.73 13.31
CA VAL A 414 17.64 -62.99 12.19
C VAL A 414 16.79 -61.79 12.67
N LEU A 415 16.32 -61.78 13.91
CA LEU A 415 15.64 -60.61 14.49
C LEU A 415 16.58 -59.58 15.14
N ALA A 416 17.86 -59.92 15.37
CA ALA A 416 18.85 -59.02 15.99
C ALA A 416 19.70 -58.20 14.99
N LEU A 417 19.46 -58.30 13.68
CA LEU A 417 20.15 -57.53 12.63
C LEU A 417 19.29 -56.45 11.97
N ARG A 418 18.20 -56.00 12.61
CA ARG A 418 17.59 -54.70 12.25
C ARG A 418 18.31 -53.59 13.02
N PRO A 419 19.11 -52.72 12.37
CA PRO A 419 19.56 -51.51 13.03
C PRO A 419 18.35 -50.59 13.17
N VAL A 420 17.86 -50.45 14.39
CA VAL A 420 17.14 -49.26 14.82
C VAL A 420 18.14 -48.10 14.79
N GLY A 421 17.82 -47.08 13.99
CA GLY A 421 18.32 -45.72 14.19
C GLY A 421 19.22 -45.18 13.08
N TRP A 422 18.63 -44.43 12.15
CA TRP A 422 18.84 -42.98 11.95
C TRP A 422 17.98 -42.45 10.78
N PRO A 423 17.66 -41.15 10.74
CA PRO A 423 16.41 -40.54 11.18
C PRO A 423 15.30 -40.55 10.12
N LEU A 424 14.11 -41.01 10.52
CA LEU A 424 12.83 -40.77 9.83
C LEU A 424 12.19 -39.48 10.38
N LEU A 425 12.99 -38.42 10.46
CA LEU A 425 12.58 -37.06 10.79
C LEU A 425 13.06 -36.17 9.65
N ILE A 426 12.12 -35.41 9.07
CA ILE A 426 12.20 -34.63 7.82
C ILE A 426 11.70 -35.44 6.60
N LEU A 427 10.36 -35.57 6.49
CA LEU A 427 9.55 -35.63 5.25
C LEU A 427 8.06 -35.94 5.51
N GLY A 428 7.61 -35.94 6.77
CA GLY A 428 6.21 -36.22 7.16
C GLY A 428 5.42 -35.02 7.70
N GLY A 429 5.74 -33.78 7.28
CA GLY A 429 5.01 -32.61 7.76
C GLY A 429 5.13 -31.43 6.81
N LEU A 430 4.19 -31.35 5.85
CA LEU A 430 3.66 -30.14 5.21
C LEU A 430 2.79 -30.54 4.00
N GLY A 431 1.71 -31.26 4.29
CA GLY A 431 0.75 -31.73 3.29
C GLY A 431 -0.61 -32.01 3.89
N ALA A 432 -1.09 -31.14 4.78
CA ALA A 432 -2.47 -31.14 5.27
C ALA A 432 -2.80 -29.80 5.95
N LEU A 433 -2.96 -28.75 5.16
CA LEU A 433 -3.78 -27.59 5.53
C LEU A 433 -4.26 -26.91 4.24
N ALA A 434 -5.14 -27.63 3.55
CA ALA A 434 -5.98 -27.13 2.48
C ALA A 434 -7.31 -27.91 2.56
N LEU A 435 -8.10 -27.61 3.60
CA LEU A 435 -9.55 -27.83 3.75
C LEU A 435 -9.93 -27.63 5.23
N ALA A 436 -10.17 -26.38 5.59
CA ALA A 436 -11.15 -25.89 6.58
C ALA A 436 -11.09 -24.36 6.58
#